data_AF-A0A1D6JKL2-F1
#
_entry.id   AF-A0A1D6JKL2-F1
#
_cell.length_a   1.000
_cell.length_b   1.000
_cell.length_c   1.000
_cell.angle_alpha   90.00
_cell.angle_beta   90.00
_cell.angle_gamma   90.00
#
_symmetry.space_group_name_H-M   'P 1'
#
loop_
_entity.id
_entity.type
_entity.pdbx_description
1 polymer ?
#
loop_
_entity_poly.entity_id
_entity_poly.type
_entity_poly.pdbx_seq_one_letter_code
_entity_poly.pdbx_strand_id
1 'polypeptide(L)'
;MFWILGYSLNEGHRLLQSKRACFPKLEAIKLATADILTGLSKNTITLKWEADGSSSVEISGLDIGWGQRIPLTYDEEKGAWFLEKELPVSIQCLC
;
A
#
# COMPACT_ATOMS: atom_id res chain seq x y z
N MET A 1 -20.29 7.04 1.56
CA MET A 1 -19.03 7.74 1.93
C MET A 1 -19.44 8.99 2.70
N PHE A 2 -19.04 9.16 3.97
CA PHE A 2 -19.49 10.27 4.84
C PHE A 2 -19.26 11.68 4.26
N TRP A 3 -18.39 11.76 3.26
CA TRP A 3 -18.01 12.93 2.50
C TRP A 3 -19.18 13.48 1.66
N ILE A 4 -20.04 12.60 1.16
CA ILE A 4 -21.28 12.98 0.43
C ILE A 4 -22.30 13.62 1.39
N LEU A 5 -22.19 13.33 2.68
CA LEU A 5 -23.10 13.80 3.73
C LEU A 5 -22.56 15.03 4.48
N GLY A 6 -21.44 15.60 4.04
CA GLY A 6 -20.85 16.81 4.63
C GLY A 6 -20.13 16.62 5.97
N TYR A 7 -19.92 15.38 6.42
CA TYR A 7 -19.14 15.12 7.64
C TYR A 7 -17.64 15.25 7.36
N SER A 8 -16.88 15.78 8.32
CA SER A 8 -15.44 15.57 8.34
C SER A 8 -15.10 14.08 8.53
N LEU A 9 -13.89 13.68 8.11
CA LEU A 9 -13.44 12.29 8.24
C LEU A 9 -13.52 11.78 9.69
N ASN A 10 -13.13 12.62 10.66
CA ASN A 10 -13.13 12.27 12.07
C ASN A 10 -14.54 12.15 12.65
N GLU A 11 -15.48 13.02 12.24
CA GLU A 11 -16.87 12.93 12.69
C GLU A 11 -17.54 11.66 12.15
N GLY A 12 -17.36 11.37 10.87
CA GLY A 12 -17.85 10.14 10.25
C GLY A 12 -17.24 8.90 10.90
N HIS A 13 -15.95 8.92 11.21
CA HIS A 13 -15.26 7.83 11.91
C HIS A 13 -15.83 7.60 13.31
N ARG A 14 -16.00 8.66 14.11
CA ARG A 14 -16.56 8.58 15.46
C ARG A 14 -17.99 8.02 15.45
N LEU A 15 -18.82 8.49 14.53
CA LEU A 15 -20.20 8.01 14.38
C LEU A 15 -20.23 6.53 13.95
N LEU A 16 -19.37 6.13 13.01
CA LEU A 16 -19.26 4.73 12.59
C LEU A 16 -18.89 3.83 13.77
N GLN A 17 -17.86 4.20 14.53
CA GLN A 17 -17.40 3.40 15.68
C GLN A 17 -18.42 3.36 16.81
N SER A 18 -19.27 4.38 16.97
CA SER A 18 -20.35 4.35 17.96
C SER A 18 -21.48 3.38 17.59
N LYS A 19 -21.56 2.93 16.33
CA LYS A 19 -22.59 1.99 15.85
C LYS A 19 -22.05 0.58 15.66
N ARG A 20 -20.79 0.46 15.26
CA ARG A 20 -20.17 -0.83 14.99
C ARG A 20 -18.67 -0.75 15.28
N ALA A 21 -18.22 -1.60 16.19
CA ALA A 21 -16.80 -1.87 16.35
C ALA A 21 -16.26 -2.43 15.03
N CYS A 22 -15.39 -1.67 14.36
CA CYS A 22 -14.76 -2.07 13.11
C CYS A 22 -13.37 -1.46 12.96
N PHE A 23 -12.66 -1.88 11.92
CA PHE A 23 -11.33 -1.37 11.56
C PHE A 23 -11.41 -0.61 10.23
N PRO A 24 -12.05 0.57 10.20
CA PRO A 24 -12.15 1.36 8.98
C PRO A 24 -10.74 1.80 8.55
N LYS A 25 -10.42 1.61 7.27
CA LYS A 25 -9.10 1.90 6.71
C LYS A 25 -8.97 3.40 6.44
N LEU A 26 -8.83 4.21 7.50
CA LEU A 26 -8.83 5.67 7.41
C LEU A 26 -7.74 6.20 6.47
N GLU A 27 -6.54 5.63 6.52
CA GLU A 27 -5.45 6.04 5.62
C GLU A 27 -5.81 5.76 4.15
N ALA A 28 -6.39 4.61 3.83
CA ALA A 28 -6.85 4.33 2.47
C ALA A 28 -7.90 5.36 2.00
N ILE A 29 -8.79 5.83 2.89
CA ILE A 29 -9.77 6.87 2.56
C ILE A 29 -9.08 8.22 2.31
N LYS A 30 -8.09 8.60 3.13
CA LYS A 30 -7.31 9.84 2.95
C LYS A 30 -6.53 9.83 1.65
N LEU A 31 -5.82 8.73 1.37
CA LEU A 31 -5.01 8.57 0.17
C LEU A 31 -5.88 8.58 -1.09
N ALA A 32 -6.98 7.83 -1.11
CA ALA A 32 -7.91 7.85 -2.24
C ALA A 32 -8.52 9.25 -2.47
N THR A 33 -8.72 10.02 -1.40
CA THR A 33 -9.15 11.42 -1.56
C THR A 33 -8.04 12.27 -2.16
N ALA A 34 -6.81 12.16 -1.64
CA ALA A 34 -5.68 12.89 -2.17
C ALA A 34 -5.55 12.60 -3.67
N ASP A 35 -5.61 11.33 -4.07
CA ASP A 35 -5.57 10.92 -5.48
C ASP A 35 -6.69 11.59 -6.32
N ILE A 36 -7.90 11.77 -5.79
CA ILE A 36 -8.99 12.50 -6.47
C ILE A 36 -8.67 13.99 -6.59
N LEU A 37 -8.15 14.62 -5.53
CA LEU A 37 -7.94 16.07 -5.45
C LEU A 37 -6.67 16.53 -6.18
N THR A 38 -5.62 15.71 -6.17
CA THR A 38 -4.29 16.05 -6.70
C THR A 38 -3.96 15.30 -7.99
N GLY A 39 -4.81 14.35 -8.39
CA GLY A 39 -4.54 13.43 -9.48
C GLY A 39 -3.65 12.26 -9.04
N LEU A 40 -3.73 11.17 -9.80
CA LEU A 40 -2.94 9.96 -9.58
C LEU A 40 -1.61 10.05 -10.33
N SER A 41 -0.50 10.06 -9.59
CA SER A 41 0.84 9.88 -10.14
C SER A 41 1.44 8.56 -9.63
N LYS A 42 2.21 7.88 -10.48
CA LYS A 42 2.90 6.64 -10.16
C LYS A 42 4.40 6.81 -10.29
N ASN A 43 5.14 6.16 -9.42
CA ASN A 43 6.59 6.05 -9.48
C ASN A 43 6.97 4.57 -9.55
N THR A 44 8.02 4.27 -10.31
CA THR A 44 8.69 2.97 -10.23
C THR A 44 9.49 2.91 -8.95
N ILE A 45 9.21 1.92 -8.12
CA ILE A 45 10.01 1.57 -6.95
C ILE A 45 10.77 0.27 -7.22
N THR A 46 11.95 0.17 -6.65
CA THR A 46 12.74 -1.06 -6.65
C THR A 46 12.86 -1.56 -5.22
N LEU A 47 12.30 -2.73 -4.96
CA LEU A 47 12.47 -3.43 -3.68
C LEU A 47 13.69 -4.34 -3.81
N LYS A 48 14.58 -4.27 -2.82
CA LYS A 48 15.79 -5.08 -2.73
C LYS A 48 15.73 -5.93 -1.47
N TRP A 49 16.05 -7.21 -1.58
CA TRP A 49 16.25 -8.09 -0.44
C TRP A 49 17.64 -8.73 -0.52
N GLU A 50 18.49 -8.39 0.45
CA GLU A 50 19.83 -8.94 0.61
C GLU A 50 19.74 -10.18 1.50
N ALA A 51 19.85 -11.36 0.91
CA ALA A 51 19.99 -12.60 1.66
C ALA A 51 20.74 -13.64 0.84
N ASP A 52 21.74 -14.24 1.48
CA ASP A 52 22.41 -15.45 1.03
C ASP A 52 21.61 -16.69 1.47
N GLY A 53 21.54 -17.69 0.59
CA GLY A 53 20.98 -19.01 0.92
C GLY A 53 19.46 -19.18 0.82
N SER A 54 18.69 -18.16 0.44
CA SER A 54 17.26 -18.32 0.10
C SER A 54 17.10 -18.89 -1.31
N SER A 55 16.23 -19.89 -1.50
CA SER A 55 15.93 -20.46 -2.82
C SER A 55 14.85 -19.69 -3.59
N SER A 56 14.02 -18.93 -2.88
CA SER A 56 12.97 -18.08 -3.44
C SER A 56 12.60 -16.99 -2.44
N VAL A 57 12.35 -15.77 -2.91
CA VAL A 57 11.85 -14.65 -2.10
C VAL A 57 10.57 -14.12 -2.73
N GLU A 58 9.54 -13.91 -1.91
CA GLU A 58 8.24 -13.38 -2.37
C GLU A 58 7.77 -12.26 -1.45
N ILE A 59 6.99 -11.31 -1.99
CA ILE A 59 6.34 -10.25 -1.22
C ILE A 59 4.82 -10.40 -1.27
N SER A 60 4.16 -10.14 -0.14
CA SER A 60 2.71 -9.96 0.01
C SER A 60 2.40 -8.55 0.51
N GLY A 61 1.16 -8.12 0.38
CA GLY A 61 0.77 -6.76 0.76
C GLY A 61 0.94 -5.80 -0.41
N LEU A 62 1.53 -4.63 -0.20
CA LEU A 62 1.71 -3.63 -1.25
C LEU A 62 0.37 -3.29 -1.96
N ASP A 63 0.34 -3.24 -3.29
CA ASP A 63 -0.84 -3.07 -4.14
C ASP A 63 -1.59 -4.37 -4.48
N ILE A 64 -1.04 -5.54 -4.11
CA ILE A 64 -1.67 -6.86 -4.36
C ILE A 64 -2.47 -7.40 -3.17
N GLY A 65 -2.37 -6.73 -2.02
CA GLY A 65 -3.03 -7.16 -0.79
C GLY A 65 -2.37 -8.37 -0.12
N TRP A 66 -2.85 -8.71 1.08
CA TRP A 66 -2.21 -9.70 1.96
C TRP A 66 -2.46 -11.17 1.59
N GLY A 67 -3.40 -11.44 0.67
CA GLY A 67 -3.72 -12.81 0.23
C GLY A 67 -2.97 -13.26 -1.02
N GLN A 68 -2.20 -12.37 -1.64
CA GLN A 68 -1.47 -12.62 -2.89
C GLN A 68 0.03 -12.47 -2.67
N ARG A 69 0.82 -13.12 -3.54
CA ARG A 69 2.29 -13.10 -3.50
C ARG A 69 2.85 -12.79 -4.87
N ILE A 70 3.91 -11.99 -4.91
CA ILE A 70 4.74 -11.78 -6.10
C ILE A 70 6.16 -12.26 -5.78
N PRO A 71 6.75 -13.14 -6.61
CA PRO A 71 8.14 -13.54 -6.47
C PRO A 71 9.08 -12.41 -6.90
N LEU A 72 10.21 -12.29 -6.19
CA LEU A 72 11.35 -11.46 -6.58
C LEU A 72 12.24 -12.23 -7.55
N THR A 73 13.00 -11.50 -8.36
CA THR A 73 14.01 -12.08 -9.26
C THR A 73 15.38 -11.96 -8.62
N TYR A 74 16.14 -13.05 -8.54
CA TYR A 74 17.52 -13.01 -8.07
C TYR A 74 18.43 -12.49 -9.17
N ASP A 75 19.25 -11.50 -8.83
CA ASP A 75 20.30 -10.94 -9.70
C ASP A 75 21.64 -11.47 -9.19
N GLU A 76 22.25 -12.38 -9.95
CA GLU A 76 23.52 -13.03 -9.59
C GLU A 76 24.70 -12.05 -9.55
N GLU A 77 24.70 -11.02 -10.40
CA GLU A 77 25.77 -10.01 -10.43
C GLU A 77 25.76 -9.15 -9.17
N LYS A 78 24.56 -8.84 -8.66
CA LYS A 78 24.36 -8.01 -7.47
C LYS A 78 24.22 -8.81 -6.17
N GLY A 79 24.11 -10.14 -6.27
CA GLY A 79 23.94 -11.04 -5.13
C GLY A 79 22.68 -10.75 -4.30
N ALA A 80 21.59 -10.31 -4.94
CA ALA A 80 20.39 -9.88 -4.23
C ALA A 80 19.10 -10.12 -5.03
N TRP A 81 17.98 -10.14 -4.33
CA TRP A 81 16.65 -10.28 -4.91
C TRP A 81 16.03 -8.91 -5.18
N PHE A 82 15.41 -8.75 -6.35
CA PHE A 82 14.82 -7.49 -6.79
C PHE A 82 13.37 -7.66 -7.25
N LEU A 83 12.58 -6.62 -7.02
CA LEU A 83 11.27 -6.43 -7.65
C LEU A 83 11.11 -4.96 -8.03
N GLU A 84 10.91 -4.69 -9.31
CA GLU A 84 10.49 -3.38 -9.81
C GLU A 84 8.98 -3.32 -9.95
N LYS A 85 8.40 -2.21 -9.50
CA LYS A 85 6.94 -2.08 -9.41
C LYS A 85 6.54 -0.61 -9.54
N GLU A 86 5.56 -0.33 -10.39
CA GLU A 86 4.91 0.98 -10.41
C GLU A 86 3.85 1.07 -9.32
N LEU A 87 4.04 2.00 -8.38
CA LEU A 87 3.08 2.27 -7.31
C LEU A 87 2.63 3.74 -7.32
N PRO A 88 1.38 4.03 -6.91
CA PRO A 88 0.96 5.38 -6.61
C PRO A 88 1.88 6.05 -5.60
N VAL A 89 2.15 7.35 -5.76
CA VAL A 89 2.95 8.13 -4.80
C VAL A 89 2.32 8.12 -3.40
N SER A 90 0.99 8.00 -3.33
CA SER A 90 0.23 7.86 -2.10
C SER A 90 0.51 6.55 -1.34
N ILE A 91 0.99 5.51 -2.02
CA ILE A 91 1.50 4.28 -1.41
C ILE A 91 3.01 4.44 -1.23
N GLN A 92 3.42 5.31 -0.30
CA GLN A 92 4.81 5.31 0.16
C GLN A 92 5.03 4.09 1.06
N CYS A 93 5.83 3.14 0.58
CA CYS A 93 6.48 2.17 1.44
C CYS A 93 7.35 2.92 2.46
N LEU A 94 6.81 3.15 3.65
CA LEU A 94 7.61 3.34 4.86
C LEU A 94 8.28 1.98 5.15
N CYS A 95 9.43 1.76 4.50
CA CYS A 95 10.42 0.80 4.97
C CYS A 95 11.29 1.48 6.04
#